data_AF-A0A5S3WJR5-F1
#
_entry.id   AF-A0A5S3WJR5-F1
#
_cell.length_a   1.000
_cell.length_b   1.000
_cell.length_c   1.000
_cell.angle_alpha   90.00
_cell.angle_beta   90.00
_cell.angle_gamma   90.00
#
_symmetry.space_group_name_H-M   'P 1'
#
loop_
_entity.id
_entity.type
_entity.pdbx_description
1 polymer ?
#
loop_
_entity_poly.entity_id
_entity_poly.type
_entity_poly.pdbx_seq_one_letter_code
_entity_poly.pdbx_strand_id
1 'polypeptide(L)'
;MSYVVFVSITLLITILGVYVVIENNRKKAREAEKRVFNERLKEISSHFKSKISEFVSYKLIRPKHAPQFNAIVGNFFVVQAHNDENLEALERVTDHLLATIGTELNKCRENGNLELLADQLFMFVSELPSAGIAYNKAFYSEILPALISRIQTPDTPVQTDTQEAGQSEEDASAQTENDDPSGQQQKAAAL
;
A
#
# COMPACT_ATOMS: atom_id res chain seq x y z
N MET A 1 -58.54 15.32 -46.98
CA MET A 1 -57.10 15.60 -47.14
C MET A 1 -56.54 16.45 -46.01
N SER A 2 -57.03 17.68 -45.76
CA SER A 2 -56.48 18.57 -44.71
C SER A 2 -56.53 17.97 -43.28
N TYR A 3 -57.62 17.30 -42.91
CA TYR A 3 -57.76 16.67 -41.59
C TYR A 3 -56.69 15.60 -41.30
N VAL A 4 -56.37 14.76 -42.29
CA VAL A 4 -55.35 13.71 -42.17
C VAL A 4 -53.96 14.33 -41.96
N VAL A 5 -53.68 15.45 -42.64
CA VAL A 5 -52.42 16.20 -42.50
C VAL A 5 -52.30 16.82 -41.10
N PHE A 6 -53.38 17.41 -40.57
CA PHE A 6 -53.40 17.95 -39.20
C PHE A 6 -53.19 16.85 -38.15
N VAL A 7 -53.85 15.70 -38.31
CA VAL A 7 -53.67 14.56 -37.40
C VAL A 7 -52.24 14.01 -37.50
N SER A 8 -51.65 13.92 -38.69
CA SER A 8 -50.26 13.45 -38.83
C SER A 8 -49.25 14.41 -38.22
N ILE A 9 -49.45 15.72 -38.35
CA ILE A 9 -48.55 16.74 -37.78
C ILE A 9 -48.64 16.72 -36.26
N THR A 10 -49.86 16.69 -35.71
CA THR A 10 -50.06 16.61 -34.25
C THR A 10 -49.43 15.34 -33.68
N LEU A 11 -49.63 14.19 -34.35
CA LEU A 11 -49.02 12.92 -33.97
C LEU A 11 -47.48 12.99 -33.98
N LEU A 12 -46.89 13.59 -35.01
CA LEU A 12 -45.44 13.76 -35.13
C LEU A 12 -44.87 14.66 -34.02
N ILE A 13 -45.56 15.76 -33.68
CA ILE A 13 -45.17 16.63 -32.55
C ILE A 13 -45.24 15.88 -31.22
N THR A 14 -46.28 15.07 -30.98
CA THR A 14 -46.36 14.24 -29.77
C THR A 14 -45.25 13.21 -29.68
N ILE A 15 -44.93 12.51 -30.78
CA ILE A 15 -43.83 11.55 -30.80
C ILE A 15 -42.49 12.25 -30.51
N LEU A 16 -42.26 13.42 -31.11
CA LEU A 16 -41.07 14.22 -30.85
C LEU A 16 -40.98 14.65 -29.38
N GLY A 17 -42.09 15.10 -28.80
CA GLY A 17 -42.16 15.49 -27.39
C GLY A 17 -41.82 14.33 -26.44
N VAL A 18 -42.41 13.15 -26.68
CA VAL A 18 -42.11 11.94 -25.89
C VAL A 18 -40.63 11.54 -26.04
N TYR A 19 -40.10 11.57 -27.27
CA TYR A 19 -38.69 11.26 -27.54
C TYR A 19 -37.74 12.18 -26.75
N VAL A 20 -37.99 13.50 -26.76
CA VAL A 20 -37.17 14.48 -26.03
C VAL A 20 -37.20 14.23 -24.52
N VAL A 21 -38.37 13.89 -23.94
CA VAL A 21 -38.48 13.59 -22.51
C VAL A 21 -37.68 12.34 -22.14
N ILE A 22 -37.79 11.26 -22.93
CA ILE A 22 -37.04 10.02 -22.71
C ILE A 22 -35.54 10.27 -22.82
N GLU A 23 -35.10 11.01 -23.84
CA GLU A 23 -33.67 11.30 -24.03
C GLU A 23 -33.12 12.18 -22.90
N ASN A 24 -33.90 13.16 -22.44
CA ASN A 24 -33.52 14.01 -21.32
C ASN A 24 -33.46 13.21 -20.01
N ASN A 25 -34.38 12.28 -19.79
CA ASN A 25 -34.33 11.37 -18.64
C ASN A 25 -33.08 10.46 -18.69
N ARG A 26 -32.74 9.89 -19.86
CA ARG A 26 -31.49 9.14 -20.06
C ARG A 26 -30.23 9.97 -19.84
N LYS A 27 -30.25 11.27 -20.18
CA LYS A 27 -29.12 12.18 -19.89
C LYS A 27 -29.03 12.43 -18.39
N LYS A 28 -30.14 12.75 -17.73
CA LYS A 28 -30.21 12.94 -16.27
C LYS A 28 -29.75 11.71 -15.50
N ALA A 29 -30.14 10.50 -15.92
CA ALA A 29 -29.70 9.26 -15.28
C ALA A 29 -28.17 9.10 -15.36
N ARG A 30 -27.57 9.30 -16.55
CA ARG A 30 -26.11 9.24 -16.72
C ARG A 30 -25.36 10.34 -15.95
N GLU A 31 -25.93 11.53 -15.87
CA GLU A 31 -25.36 12.62 -15.08
C GLU A 31 -25.44 12.35 -13.58
N ALA A 32 -26.54 11.74 -13.10
CA ALA A 32 -26.69 11.34 -11.71
C ALA A 32 -25.65 10.27 -11.32
N GLU A 33 -25.46 9.23 -12.15
CA GLU A 33 -24.43 8.20 -11.94
C GLU A 33 -23.02 8.82 -11.86
N LYS A 34 -22.67 9.68 -12.82
CA LYS A 34 -21.39 10.39 -12.80
C LYS A 34 -21.23 11.28 -11.57
N ARG A 35 -22.31 11.91 -11.13
CA ARG A 35 -22.28 12.77 -9.95
C ARG A 35 -22.00 11.95 -8.69
N VAL A 36 -22.69 10.82 -8.51
CA VAL A 36 -22.45 9.91 -7.38
C VAL A 36 -21.01 9.41 -7.38
N PHE A 37 -20.49 8.98 -8.53
CA PHE A 37 -19.10 8.56 -8.67
C PHE A 37 -18.12 9.66 -8.22
N ASN A 38 -18.30 10.89 -8.71
CA ASN A 38 -17.42 12.01 -8.37
C ASN A 38 -17.53 12.43 -6.90
N GLU A 39 -18.74 12.38 -6.33
CA GLU A 39 -18.96 12.65 -4.91
C GLU A 39 -18.21 11.62 -4.04
N ARG A 40 -18.33 10.32 -4.34
CA ARG A 40 -17.60 9.26 -3.62
C ARG A 40 -16.09 9.37 -3.79
N LEU A 41 -15.60 9.62 -5.01
CA LEU A 41 -14.17 9.84 -5.25
C LEU A 41 -13.63 11.02 -4.44
N LYS A 42 -14.39 12.12 -4.39
CA LYS A 42 -14.03 13.30 -3.61
C LYS A 42 -13.99 13.00 -2.12
N GLU A 43 -14.95 12.21 -1.61
CA GLU A 43 -15.00 11.77 -0.22
C GLU A 43 -13.77 10.92 0.14
N ILE A 44 -13.47 9.88 -0.63
CA ILE A 44 -12.29 9.01 -0.45
C ILE A 44 -11.01 9.85 -0.48
N SER A 45 -10.87 10.72 -1.48
CA SER A 45 -9.68 11.57 -1.63
C SER A 45 -9.53 12.55 -0.47
N SER A 46 -10.64 13.15 -0.01
CA SER A 46 -10.64 14.07 1.13
C SER A 46 -10.30 13.36 2.43
N HIS A 47 -10.88 12.17 2.66
CA HIS A 47 -10.61 11.35 3.84
C HIS A 47 -9.13 10.96 3.89
N PHE A 48 -8.60 10.45 2.77
CA PHE A 48 -7.19 10.08 2.66
C PHE A 48 -6.27 11.28 2.92
N LYS A 49 -6.51 12.41 2.26
CA LYS A 49 -5.71 13.63 2.45
C LYS A 49 -5.74 14.13 3.90
N SER A 50 -6.90 14.08 4.55
CA SER A 50 -7.04 14.47 5.95
C SER A 50 -6.21 13.56 6.86
N LYS A 51 -6.26 12.24 6.64
CA LYS A 51 -5.49 11.27 7.44
C LYS A 51 -3.99 11.41 7.23
N ILE A 52 -3.53 11.62 6.00
CA ILE A 52 -2.12 11.93 5.73
C ILE A 52 -1.69 13.22 6.46
N SER A 53 -2.54 14.26 6.47
CA SER A 53 -2.26 15.50 7.22
C SER A 53 -2.20 15.27 8.74
N GLU A 54 -3.00 14.34 9.28
CA GLU A 54 -2.95 13.92 10.68
C GLU A 54 -1.60 13.24 10.99
N PHE A 55 -1.15 12.31 10.15
CA PHE A 55 0.15 11.65 10.29
C PHE A 55 1.35 12.61 10.14
N VAL A 56 1.21 13.66 9.32
CA VAL A 56 2.20 14.75 9.26
C VAL A 56 2.24 15.52 10.58
N SER A 57 1.08 15.77 11.19
CA SER A 57 0.97 16.48 12.47
C SER A 57 1.59 15.68 13.62
N TYR A 58 1.52 14.35 13.57
CA TYR A 58 2.23 13.45 14.49
C TYR A 58 3.74 13.33 14.25
N LYS A 59 4.31 14.11 13.32
CA LYS A 59 5.71 14.03 12.87
C LYS A 59 6.12 12.66 12.31
N LEU A 60 5.15 11.82 11.95
CA LEU A 60 5.42 10.52 11.35
C LEU A 60 5.79 10.67 9.87
N ILE A 61 5.11 11.58 9.17
CA ILE A 61 5.37 11.90 7.77
C ILE A 61 5.94 13.33 7.71
N ARG A 62 7.08 13.53 7.05
CA ARG A 62 7.55 14.90 6.79
C ARG A 62 6.60 15.59 5.80
N PRO A 63 6.27 16.88 5.97
CA PRO A 63 5.40 17.61 5.05
C PRO A 63 5.82 17.52 3.57
N LYS A 64 7.12 17.38 3.30
CA LYS A 64 7.69 17.17 1.97
C LYS A 64 7.18 15.90 1.27
N HIS A 65 6.82 14.88 2.04
CA HIS A 65 6.38 13.57 1.54
C HIS A 65 4.86 13.43 1.41
N ALA A 66 4.09 14.31 2.05
CA ALA A 66 2.62 14.30 1.95
C ALA A 66 2.09 14.38 0.50
N PRO A 67 2.67 15.16 -0.43
CA PRO A 67 2.24 15.16 -1.83
C PRO A 67 2.42 13.80 -2.52
N GLN A 68 3.44 13.02 -2.14
CA GLN A 68 3.72 11.71 -2.74
C GLN A 68 2.67 10.69 -2.33
N PHE A 69 2.21 10.72 -1.08
CA PHE A 69 1.03 9.94 -0.65
C PHE A 69 -0.23 10.36 -1.41
N ASN A 70 -0.49 11.67 -1.51
CA ASN A 70 -1.67 12.16 -2.23
C ASN A 70 -1.64 11.81 -3.73
N ALA A 71 -0.46 11.62 -4.32
CA ALA A 71 -0.31 11.18 -5.71
C ALA A 71 -0.85 9.76 -5.94
N ILE A 72 -0.87 8.90 -4.91
CA ILE A 72 -1.47 7.55 -4.97
C ILE A 72 -2.95 7.65 -5.32
N VAL A 73 -3.68 8.61 -4.75
CA VAL A 73 -5.10 8.81 -5.07
C VAL A 73 -5.26 9.63 -6.35
N GLY A 74 -4.44 10.68 -6.50
CA GLY A 74 -4.54 11.63 -7.61
C GLY A 74 -4.25 11.01 -8.98
N ASN A 75 -3.34 10.04 -9.07
CA ASN A 75 -2.97 9.40 -10.32
C ASN A 75 -3.79 8.14 -10.65
N PHE A 76 -4.59 7.62 -9.71
CA PHE A 76 -5.32 6.36 -9.90
C PHE A 76 -6.21 6.37 -11.15
N PHE A 77 -7.06 7.39 -11.28
CA PHE A 77 -7.98 7.54 -12.42
C PHE A 77 -7.36 8.22 -13.64
N VAL A 78 -6.08 8.61 -13.59
CA VAL A 78 -5.36 9.11 -14.78
C VAL A 78 -5.08 7.96 -15.75
N VAL A 79 -4.81 6.78 -15.22
CA VAL A 79 -4.40 5.59 -15.99
C VAL A 79 -5.39 4.43 -15.88
N GLN A 80 -6.41 4.53 -15.03
CA GLN A 80 -7.50 3.56 -14.93
C GLN A 80 -8.83 4.12 -15.38
N ALA A 81 -9.73 3.24 -15.84
CA ALA A 81 -11.07 3.62 -16.25
C ALA A 81 -11.92 4.07 -15.05
N HIS A 82 -12.80 5.05 -15.27
CA HIS A 82 -13.75 5.55 -14.28
C HIS A 82 -14.94 4.58 -14.14
N ASN A 83 -14.74 3.55 -13.33
CA ASN A 83 -15.73 2.50 -13.08
C ASN A 83 -15.89 2.30 -11.56
N ASP A 84 -17.07 1.86 -11.12
CA ASP A 84 -17.34 1.61 -9.70
C ASP A 84 -16.41 0.55 -9.08
N GLU A 85 -16.06 -0.50 -9.83
CA GLU A 85 -15.10 -1.52 -9.37
C GLU A 85 -13.72 -0.93 -9.05
N ASN A 86 -13.24 -0.02 -9.90
CA ASN A 86 -11.97 0.66 -9.69
C ASN A 86 -12.06 1.66 -8.54
N LEU A 87 -13.22 2.29 -8.33
CA LEU A 87 -13.46 3.16 -7.19
C LEU A 87 -13.40 2.37 -5.87
N GLU A 88 -14.02 1.20 -5.83
CA GLU A 88 -13.97 0.30 -4.68
C GLU A 88 -12.55 -0.25 -4.44
N ALA A 89 -11.81 -0.55 -5.52
CA ALA A 89 -10.41 -0.94 -5.43
C ALA A 89 -9.54 0.17 -4.85
N LEU A 90 -9.74 1.42 -5.27
CA LEU A 90 -9.06 2.58 -4.71
C LEU A 90 -9.36 2.74 -3.22
N GLU A 91 -10.64 2.69 -2.83
CA GLU A 91 -11.08 2.77 -1.44
C GLU A 91 -10.39 1.71 -0.58
N ARG A 92 -10.45 0.44 -1.00
CA ARG A 92 -9.82 -0.70 -0.31
C ARG A 92 -8.31 -0.50 -0.13
N VAL A 93 -7.62 -0.06 -1.17
CA VAL A 93 -6.17 0.16 -1.13
C VAL A 93 -5.82 1.33 -0.21
N THR A 94 -6.55 2.44 -0.29
CA THR A 94 -6.33 3.60 0.57
C THR A 94 -6.59 3.26 2.04
N ASP A 95 -7.67 2.55 2.33
CA ASP A 95 -8.01 2.12 3.68
C ASP A 95 -6.99 1.12 4.22
N HIS A 96 -6.50 0.19 3.39
CA HIS A 96 -5.45 -0.73 3.79
C HIS A 96 -4.15 -0.01 4.18
N LEU A 97 -3.73 0.99 3.40
CA LEU A 97 -2.56 1.81 3.73
C LEU A 97 -2.78 2.61 5.03
N LEU A 98 -3.93 3.27 5.17
CA LEU A 98 -4.25 4.07 6.36
C LEU A 98 -4.36 3.20 7.62
N ALA A 99 -5.00 2.03 7.53
CA ALA A 99 -5.13 1.08 8.63
C ALA A 99 -3.77 0.52 9.05
N THR A 100 -2.90 0.21 8.07
CA THR A 100 -1.54 -0.27 8.36
C THR A 100 -0.73 0.80 9.08
N ILE A 101 -0.69 2.04 8.55
CA ILE A 101 0.01 3.15 9.22
C ILE A 101 -0.56 3.42 10.61
N GLY A 102 -1.90 3.39 10.77
CA GLY A 102 -2.55 3.60 12.07
C GLY A 102 -2.22 2.51 13.08
N THR A 103 -2.19 1.24 12.65
CA THR A 103 -1.85 0.11 13.52
C THR A 103 -0.39 0.16 13.95
N GLU A 104 0.52 0.39 12.99
CA GLU A 104 1.95 0.51 13.28
C GLU A 104 2.25 1.76 14.13
N LEU A 105 1.53 2.87 13.95
CA LEU A 105 1.65 4.04 14.81
C LEU A 105 1.29 3.72 16.26
N ASN A 106 0.22 2.94 16.48
CA ASN A 106 -0.15 2.50 17.83
C ASN A 106 0.93 1.59 18.44
N LYS A 107 1.42 0.60 17.69
CA LYS A 107 2.50 -0.29 18.14
C LYS A 107 3.79 0.47 18.45
N CYS A 108 4.20 1.39 17.59
CA CYS A 108 5.41 2.19 17.80
C CYS A 108 5.27 3.18 18.96
N ARG A 109 4.05 3.59 19.30
CA ARG A 109 3.80 4.40 20.50
C ARG A 109 4.04 3.60 21.79
N GLU A 110 3.73 2.30 21.77
CA GLU A 110 3.95 1.39 22.88
C GLU A 110 5.42 0.92 22.96
N ASN A 111 6.04 0.64 21.81
CA ASN A 111 7.41 0.12 21.70
C ASN A 111 8.50 1.22 21.68
N GLY A 112 8.13 2.49 21.56
CA GLY A 112 9.07 3.62 21.48
C GLY A 112 9.79 3.79 20.14
N ASN A 113 9.50 2.95 19.14
CA ASN A 113 10.19 2.91 17.84
C ASN A 113 9.54 3.81 16.76
N LEU A 114 9.14 5.02 17.13
CA LEU A 114 8.49 5.96 16.21
C LEU A 114 9.42 6.39 15.05
N GLU A 115 10.71 6.51 15.33
CA GLU A 115 11.72 6.91 14.34
C GLU A 115 11.91 5.84 13.26
N LEU A 116 11.91 4.57 13.65
CA LEU A 116 11.99 3.43 12.73
C LEU A 116 10.77 3.41 11.78
N LEU A 117 9.56 3.66 12.30
CA LEU A 117 8.36 3.75 11.46
C LEU A 117 8.42 4.93 10.48
N ALA A 118 8.95 6.08 10.91
CA ALA A 118 9.15 7.22 10.04
C ALA A 118 10.15 6.91 8.90
N ASP A 119 11.22 6.16 9.19
CA ASP A 119 12.18 5.72 8.18
C ASP A 119 11.60 4.67 7.23
N GLN A 120 10.79 3.72 7.71
CA GLN A 120 10.06 2.77 6.85
C GLN A 120 9.08 3.51 5.93
N LEU A 121 8.39 4.52 6.46
CA LEU A 121 7.45 5.32 5.69
C LEU A 121 8.18 6.22 4.68
N PHE A 122 9.41 6.64 4.98
CA PHE A 122 10.29 7.31 4.03
C PHE A 122 10.73 6.35 2.91
N MET A 123 11.15 5.13 3.24
CA MET A 123 11.50 4.11 2.25
C MET A 123 10.31 3.77 1.34
N PHE A 124 9.12 3.61 1.92
CA PHE A 124 7.86 3.45 1.17
C PHE A 124 7.67 4.57 0.14
N VAL A 125 7.82 5.82 0.57
CA VAL A 125 7.68 6.99 -0.31
C VAL A 125 8.75 7.02 -1.41
N SER A 126 9.96 6.55 -1.12
CA SER A 126 11.05 6.49 -2.10
C SER A 126 10.83 5.43 -3.18
N GLU A 127 10.09 4.37 -2.86
CA GLU A 127 9.71 3.30 -3.80
C GLU A 127 8.45 3.66 -4.60
N LEU A 128 7.74 4.75 -4.24
CA LEU A 128 6.61 5.22 -5.04
C LEU A 128 7.06 5.75 -6.40
N PRO A 129 6.32 5.43 -7.48
CA PRO A 129 6.64 5.97 -8.78
C PRO A 129 6.55 7.50 -8.82
N SER A 130 7.60 8.14 -9.35
CA SER A 130 7.59 9.59 -9.59
C SER A 130 6.76 9.99 -10.81
N ALA A 131 6.57 9.06 -11.77
CA ALA A 131 5.81 9.31 -12.98
C ALA A 131 4.36 8.89 -12.81
N GLY A 132 3.41 9.78 -13.11
CA GLY A 132 1.97 9.49 -13.02
C GLY A 132 1.54 8.27 -13.86
N ILE A 133 2.24 7.98 -14.95
CA ILE A 133 1.93 6.85 -15.85
C ILE A 133 2.25 5.48 -15.24
N ALA A 134 3.13 5.44 -14.24
CA ALA A 134 3.55 4.21 -13.59
C ALA A 134 2.56 3.73 -12.50
N TYR A 135 1.55 4.53 -12.17
CA TYR A 135 0.43 4.16 -11.30
C TYR A 135 -0.58 3.23 -12.03
N ASN A 136 -0.09 2.25 -12.79
CA ASN A 136 -0.95 1.38 -13.58
C ASN A 136 -1.67 0.33 -12.70
N LYS A 137 -2.53 -0.52 -13.29
CA LYS A 137 -3.26 -1.55 -12.55
C LYS A 137 -2.32 -2.49 -11.77
N ALA A 138 -1.21 -2.91 -12.37
CA ALA A 138 -0.23 -3.80 -11.72
C ALA A 138 0.41 -3.13 -10.48
N PHE A 139 0.62 -1.81 -10.53
CA PHE A 139 1.09 -1.08 -9.36
C PHE A 139 0.10 -1.19 -8.19
N TYR A 140 -1.19 -0.96 -8.41
CA TYR A 140 -2.18 -1.02 -7.32
C TYR A 140 -2.53 -2.44 -6.87
N SER A 141 -2.41 -3.45 -7.74
CA SER A 141 -2.75 -4.83 -7.40
C SER A 141 -1.59 -5.63 -6.81
N GLU A 142 -0.35 -5.35 -7.22
CA GLU A 142 0.81 -6.18 -6.87
C GLU A 142 1.83 -5.38 -6.05
N ILE A 143 2.23 -4.22 -6.56
CA ILE A 143 3.38 -3.47 -6.02
C ILE A 143 2.96 -2.76 -4.71
N LEU A 144 1.91 -1.95 -4.74
CA LEU A 144 1.48 -1.13 -3.61
C LEU A 144 1.09 -1.96 -2.38
N PRO A 145 0.35 -3.09 -2.49
CA PRO A 145 0.11 -3.97 -1.34
C PRO A 145 1.41 -4.57 -0.77
N ALA A 146 2.36 -4.95 -1.62
CA ALA A 146 3.66 -5.45 -1.18
C ALA A 146 4.44 -4.37 -0.43
N LEU A 147 4.45 -3.12 -0.92
CA LEU A 147 5.05 -1.99 -0.21
C LEU A 147 4.36 -1.73 1.14
N ILE A 148 3.02 -1.80 1.20
CA ILE A 148 2.26 -1.63 2.45
C ILE A 148 2.65 -2.70 3.47
N SER A 149 2.81 -3.95 3.04
CA SER A 149 3.23 -5.04 3.93
C SER A 149 4.61 -4.82 4.53
N ARG A 150 5.50 -4.10 3.83
CA ARG A 150 6.85 -3.79 4.30
C ARG A 150 6.90 -2.67 5.33
N ILE A 151 5.85 -1.85 5.43
CA ILE A 151 5.70 -0.84 6.50
C ILE A 151 5.48 -1.53 7.86
N GLN A 152 4.96 -2.76 7.88
CA GLN A 152 4.72 -3.50 9.11
C GLN A 152 6.05 -3.77 9.82
N THR A 153 6.21 -3.18 11.00
CA THR A 153 7.36 -3.42 11.86
C THR A 153 7.19 -4.79 12.53
N PRO A 154 8.24 -5.62 12.66
CA PRO A 154 8.14 -6.86 13.41
C PRO A 154 7.71 -6.57 14.86
N ASP A 155 6.78 -7.37 15.40
CA ASP A 155 6.21 -7.23 16.76
C ASP A 155 7.24 -7.46 17.88
N THR A 156 8.49 -7.78 17.54
CA THR A 156 9.52 -8.16 18.51
C THR A 156 10.54 -7.02 18.65
N PRO A 157 10.86 -6.57 19.88
CA PRO A 157 11.99 -5.68 20.09
C PRO A 157 13.23 -6.38 19.54
N VAL A 158 13.83 -5.81 18.51
CA VAL A 158 15.18 -6.20 18.08
C VAL A 158 16.09 -5.82 19.25
N GLN A 159 16.37 -6.79 20.12
CA GLN A 159 17.60 -6.76 20.90
C GLN A 159 18.70 -6.86 19.86
N THR A 160 19.26 -5.72 19.51
CA THR A 160 20.52 -5.65 18.78
C THR A 160 21.60 -6.14 19.74
N ASP A 161 21.72 -7.45 19.91
CA ASP A 161 22.98 -8.01 20.35
C ASP A 161 23.96 -7.78 19.20
N THR A 162 24.71 -6.72 19.35
CA THR A 162 25.96 -6.47 18.64
C THR A 162 26.83 -7.72 18.75
N GLN A 163 26.86 -8.55 17.72
CA GLN A 163 28.01 -9.41 17.44
C GLN A 163 28.76 -8.80 16.26
N GLU A 164 29.63 -7.86 16.61
CA GLU A 164 30.79 -7.53 15.79
C GLU A 164 31.69 -8.77 15.64
N ALA A 165 32.04 -9.02 14.38
CA ALA A 165 33.26 -9.63 13.86
C ALA A 165 34.09 -10.56 14.77
N GLY A 166 34.21 -11.82 14.34
CA GLY A 166 35.24 -12.75 14.81
C GLY A 166 35.42 -13.90 13.83
N GLN A 167 35.81 -13.61 12.58
CA GLN A 167 36.46 -14.63 11.75
C GLN A 167 37.80 -14.97 12.39
N SER A 168 37.92 -16.18 12.92
CA SER A 168 39.19 -16.79 13.32
C SER A 168 39.16 -18.23 12.82
N GLU A 169 39.68 -18.43 11.62
CA GLU A 169 40.25 -19.70 11.22
C GLU A 169 41.60 -19.83 11.95
N GLU A 170 41.74 -20.77 12.88
CA GLU A 170 42.91 -21.64 13.00
C GLU A 170 42.80 -22.63 14.17
N ASP A 171 42.96 -23.90 13.78
CA ASP A 171 43.74 -24.94 14.46
C ASP A 171 43.25 -25.55 15.79
N ALA A 172 42.63 -26.73 15.66
CA ALA A 172 42.36 -27.64 16.75
C ALA A 172 43.59 -28.51 17.02
N SER A 173 44.52 -27.99 17.83
CA SER A 173 45.56 -28.80 18.48
C SER A 173 45.08 -29.28 19.85
N ALA A 174 44.88 -30.59 19.97
CA ALA A 174 44.58 -31.27 21.21
C ALA A 174 45.80 -31.28 22.15
N GLN A 175 45.60 -30.82 23.40
CA GLN A 175 46.52 -31.10 24.51
C GLN A 175 45.75 -31.80 25.62
N THR A 176 46.21 -32.98 26.01
CA THR A 176 46.17 -33.40 27.42
C THR A 176 47.48 -34.09 27.72
N GLU A 177 48.30 -33.35 28.45
CA GLU A 177 49.59 -33.69 29.01
C GLU A 177 49.39 -34.46 30.32
N ASN A 178 50.23 -35.46 30.61
CA ASN A 178 50.91 -35.63 31.90
C ASN A 178 51.72 -36.93 31.97
N ASP A 179 53.03 -36.74 31.79
CA ASP A 179 54.14 -37.02 32.72
C ASP A 179 54.38 -38.39 33.40
N ASP A 180 55.66 -38.75 33.24
CA ASP A 180 56.64 -39.54 34.01
C ASP A 180 56.53 -41.07 34.29
N PRO A 181 57.66 -41.83 34.19
CA PRO A 181 57.72 -43.28 34.20
C PRO A 181 58.20 -43.85 35.55
N SER A 182 57.73 -45.04 35.94
CA SER A 182 58.45 -45.94 36.85
C SER A 182 57.78 -47.31 36.96
N GLY A 183 58.59 -48.36 36.84
CA GLY A 183 58.31 -49.64 37.49
C GLY A 183 57.87 -50.81 36.59
N GLN A 184 58.86 -51.59 36.15
CA GLN A 184 58.91 -53.06 36.16
C GLN A 184 57.58 -53.84 36.01
N GLN A 185 57.52 -54.77 35.04
CA GLN A 185 57.87 -56.18 35.26
C GLN A 185 57.53 -57.05 34.02
N GLN A 186 58.56 -57.73 33.48
CA GLN A 186 58.62 -59.10 32.91
C GLN A 186 57.38 -59.63 32.12
N LYS A 187 57.51 -60.23 30.93
CA LYS A 187 58.20 -61.50 30.64
C LYS A 187 57.97 -61.91 29.18
N ALA A 188 58.97 -62.53 28.55
CA ALA A 188 58.91 -63.59 27.52
C ALA A 188 58.15 -63.33 26.19
N ALA A 189 58.53 -63.84 25.02
CA ALA A 189 59.66 -64.59 24.49
C ALA A 189 59.41 -64.70 22.97
N ALA A 190 60.47 -64.88 22.18
CA ALA A 190 60.59 -65.84 21.06
C ALA A 190 61.34 -65.25 19.85
N LEU A 191 62.53 -65.82 19.67
CA LEU A 191 63.31 -66.05 18.44
C LEU A 191 63.76 -64.86 17.60
#